data_AF-A0A655CHW3-F1
#
_entry.id   AF-A0A655CHW3-F1
#
_cell.length_a   1.000
_cell.length_b   1.000
_cell.length_c   1.000
_cell.angle_alpha   90.00
_cell.angle_beta   90.00
_cell.angle_gamma   90.00
#
_symmetry.space_group_name_H-M   'P 1'
#
loop_
_entity.id
_entity.type
_entity.pdbx_description
1 polymer ?
#
loop_
_entity_poly.entity_id
_entity_poly.type
_entity_poly.pdbx_seq_one_letter_code
_entity_poly.pdbx_strand_id
1 'polypeptide(L)'
;MVGKLNRAMQRNPLLTEAMTRAYVFADASAASEVDQVEKLIDSMFARAMANGEPTEDQYHIARVISDVWLSNLLAWLTRRASATDVSKRLDLAVRLLIGDQDSA
;
A
#
# COMPACT_ATOMS: atom_id res chain seq x y z
N MET A 1 2.13 3.49 10.26
CA MET A 1 1.36 2.30 9.82
C MET A 1 2.12 1.45 8.80
N VAL A 2 2.65 2.05 7.73
CA VAL A 2 3.37 1.38 6.63
C VAL A 2 4.45 0.40 7.11
N GLY A 3 5.28 0.78 8.09
CA GLY A 3 6.31 -0.11 8.63
C GLY A 3 5.78 -1.38 9.33
N LYS A 4 4.50 -1.45 9.72
CA LYS A 4 3.89 -2.70 10.23
C LYS A 4 3.49 -3.63 9.08
N LEU A 5 2.86 -3.10 8.03
CA LEU A 5 2.53 -3.86 6.81
C LEU A 5 3.79 -4.41 6.15
N ASN A 6 4.83 -3.58 6.01
CA ASN A 6 6.09 -4.00 5.40
C ASN A 6 6.78 -5.12 6.20
N ARG A 7 6.77 -5.03 7.54
CA ARG A 7 7.27 -6.11 8.40
C ARG A 7 6.44 -7.39 8.30
N ALA A 8 5.12 -7.29 8.18
CA ALA A 8 4.25 -8.47 8.03
C ALA A 8 4.58 -9.24 6.75
N MET A 9 4.80 -8.52 5.65
CA MET A 9 5.20 -9.11 4.36
C MET A 9 6.58 -9.76 4.40
N GLN A 10 7.53 -9.13 5.09
CA GLN A 10 8.89 -9.68 5.24
C GLN A 10 8.93 -10.97 6.07
N ARG A 11 7.97 -11.19 6.98
CA ARG A 11 7.93 -12.41 7.80
C ARG A 11 7.64 -13.68 7.00
N ASN A 12 6.83 -13.56 5.94
CA ASN A 12 6.43 -14.68 5.09
C ASN A 12 6.64 -14.30 3.61
N PRO A 13 7.88 -14.31 3.11
CA PRO A 13 8.18 -13.83 1.76
C PRO A 13 7.52 -14.69 0.67
N LEU A 14 7.43 -16.02 0.85
CA LEU A 14 6.80 -16.92 -0.12
C LEU A 14 5.28 -16.69 -0.22
N LEU A 15 4.61 -16.49 0.92
CA LEU A 15 3.18 -16.16 0.94
C LEU A 15 2.94 -14.80 0.30
N THR A 16 3.77 -13.81 0.64
CA THR A 16 3.69 -12.46 0.06
C THR A 16 3.89 -12.51 -1.45
N GLU A 17 4.84 -13.30 -1.94
CA GLU A 17 5.06 -13.49 -3.37
C GLU A 17 3.83 -14.09 -4.07
N ALA A 18 3.30 -15.19 -3.54
CA ALA A 18 2.15 -15.87 -4.12
C ALA A 18 0.93 -14.93 -4.20
N MET A 19 0.60 -14.24 -3.12
CA MET A 19 -0.53 -13.31 -3.07
C MET A 19 -0.34 -12.11 -3.99
N THR A 20 0.86 -11.53 -4.04
CA THR A 20 1.14 -10.37 -4.91
C THR A 20 1.07 -10.76 -6.38
N ARG A 21 1.62 -11.92 -6.75
CA ARG A 21 1.52 -12.42 -8.13
C ARG A 21 0.07 -12.71 -8.49
N ALA A 22 -0.69 -13.38 -7.63
CA ALA A 22 -2.10 -13.65 -7.88
C ALA A 22 -2.90 -12.35 -8.11
N TYR A 23 -2.67 -11.33 -7.27
CA TYR A 23 -3.33 -10.03 -7.40
C TYR A 23 -2.99 -9.32 -8.72
N VAL A 24 -1.72 -9.35 -9.15
CA VAL A 24 -1.25 -8.62 -10.34
C VAL A 24 -1.55 -9.36 -11.65
N PHE A 25 -1.64 -10.69 -11.62
CA PHE A 25 -2.01 -11.50 -12.78
C PHE A 25 -3.51 -11.70 -12.95
N ALA A 26 -4.32 -11.31 -11.96
CA ALA A 26 -5.77 -11.39 -12.04
C ALA A 26 -6.28 -10.64 -13.28
N ASP A 27 -7.12 -11.31 -14.07
CA ASP A 27 -7.79 -10.71 -15.21
C ASP A 27 -9.22 -10.27 -14.83
N ALA A 28 -9.99 -9.85 -15.84
CA ALA A 28 -11.36 -9.38 -15.64
C ALA A 28 -12.29 -10.42 -14.98
N SER A 29 -11.99 -11.72 -15.05
CA SER A 29 -12.78 -12.77 -14.40
C SER A 29 -12.70 -12.73 -12.87
N ALA A 30 -11.65 -12.12 -12.30
CA ALA A 30 -11.44 -11.96 -10.86
C ALA A 30 -11.55 -10.48 -10.42
N ALA A 31 -12.15 -9.62 -11.24
CA ALA A 31 -12.22 -8.18 -10.97
C ALA A 31 -12.96 -7.86 -9.67
N SER A 32 -13.99 -8.63 -9.32
CA SER A 32 -14.76 -8.45 -8.08
C SER A 32 -13.89 -8.71 -6.84
N GLU A 33 -13.07 -9.74 -6.87
CA GLU A 33 -12.16 -10.11 -5.78
C GLU A 33 -11.04 -9.07 -5.65
N VAL A 34 -10.49 -8.60 -6.77
CA VAL A 34 -9.48 -7.53 -6.80
C VAL A 34 -10.05 -6.24 -6.21
N ASP A 35 -11.26 -5.84 -6.59
CA ASP A 35 -11.95 -4.65 -6.07
C ASP A 35 -12.17 -4.73 -4.55
N GLN A 36 -12.51 -5.91 -4.02
CA GLN A 36 -12.66 -6.10 -2.58
C GLN A 36 -11.33 -5.93 -1.82
N VAL A 37 -10.25 -6.51 -2.35
CA VAL A 37 -8.91 -6.39 -1.74
C VAL A 37 -8.44 -4.94 -1.80
N GLU A 38 -8.64 -4.27 -2.93
CA GLU A 38 -8.36 -2.84 -3.10
C GLU A 38 -9.08 -2.00 -2.03
N LYS A 39 -10.41 -2.11 -1.95
CA LYS A 39 -11.21 -1.32 -1.00
C LYS A 39 -10.79 -1.57 0.44
N LEU A 40 -10.45 -2.83 0.76
CA LEU A 40 -9.95 -3.16 2.09
C LEU A 40 -8.61 -2.44 2.38
N ILE A 41 -7.65 -2.50 1.47
CA ILE A 41 -6.34 -1.85 1.64
C ILE A 41 -6.49 -0.33 1.72
N ASP A 42 -7.29 0.27 0.84
CA ASP A 42 -7.54 1.71 0.84
C ASP A 42 -8.21 2.16 2.13
N SER A 43 -9.21 1.41 2.62
CA SER A 43 -9.86 1.71 3.89
C SER A 43 -8.90 1.62 5.08
N MET A 44 -7.95 0.69 5.06
CA MET A 44 -6.94 0.56 6.11
C MET A 44 -6.04 1.78 6.16
N PHE A 45 -5.59 2.29 5.00
CA PHE A 45 -4.79 3.51 4.92
C PHE A 45 -5.60 4.77 5.24
N ALA A 46 -6.82 4.91 4.72
CA ALA A 46 -7.69 6.06 4.98
C ALA A 46 -7.97 6.20 6.48
N ARG A 47 -8.34 5.09 7.15
CA ARG A 47 -8.54 5.05 8.61
C ARG A 47 -7.27 5.23 9.43
N ALA A 48 -6.10 5.03 8.83
CA ALA A 48 -4.82 5.32 9.47
C ALA A 48 -4.54 6.82 9.57
N MET A 49 -4.92 7.53 8.50
CA MET A 49 -4.72 8.95 8.34
C MET A 49 -5.78 9.74 9.08
N ALA A 50 -7.02 9.21 9.09
CA ALA A 50 -8.13 9.80 9.80
C ALA A 50 -8.03 9.55 11.31
N ASN A 51 -8.32 10.58 12.11
CA ASN A 51 -8.59 10.43 13.54
C ASN A 51 -10.11 10.25 13.78
N GLY A 52 -10.74 9.37 13.02
CA GLY A 52 -12.19 9.22 12.94
C GLY A 52 -12.64 8.59 11.62
N GLU A 53 -13.82 8.98 11.13
CA GLU A 53 -14.28 8.57 9.80
C GLU A 53 -13.44 9.26 8.72
N PRO A 54 -12.90 8.53 7.73
CA PRO A 54 -12.07 9.15 6.70
C PRO A 54 -12.87 10.03 5.76
N THR A 55 -12.26 11.16 5.36
CA THR A 55 -12.82 12.02 4.30
C THR A 55 -12.60 11.41 2.91
N GLU A 56 -13.35 11.89 1.92
CA GLU A 56 -13.17 11.48 0.51
C GLU A 56 -11.72 11.74 0.02
N ASP A 57 -11.15 12.90 0.36
CA ASP A 57 -9.75 13.21 0.06
C ASP A 57 -8.77 12.21 0.71
N GLN A 58 -9.04 11.76 1.93
CA GLN A 58 -8.22 10.74 2.59
C GLN A 58 -8.35 9.38 1.91
N TYR A 59 -9.50 9.03 1.34
CA TYR A 59 -9.62 7.85 0.48
C TYR A 59 -8.83 8.00 -0.82
N HIS A 60 -8.84 9.18 -1.45
CA HIS A 60 -8.04 9.44 -2.64
C HIS A 60 -6.54 9.36 -2.36
N ILE A 61 -6.07 9.95 -1.25
CA ILE A 61 -4.67 9.83 -0.80
C ILE A 61 -4.33 8.37 -0.50
N ALA A 62 -5.23 7.64 0.18
CA ALA A 62 -5.03 6.23 0.50
C ALA A 62 -4.83 5.39 -0.75
N ARG A 63 -5.65 5.61 -1.79
CA ARG A 63 -5.54 4.94 -3.08
C ARG A 63 -4.16 5.13 -3.71
N VAL A 64 -3.66 6.37 -3.75
CA VAL A 64 -2.32 6.66 -4.30
C VAL A 64 -1.23 5.97 -3.49
N ILE A 65 -1.35 5.94 -2.15
CA ILE A 65 -0.39 5.23 -1.29
C ILE A 65 -0.44 3.71 -1.55
N SER A 66 -1.62 3.12 -1.76
CA SER A 66 -1.79 1.72 -2.11
C SER A 66 -1.10 1.37 -3.44
N ASP A 67 -1.25 2.21 -4.46
CA ASP A 67 -0.62 2.01 -5.77
C ASP A 67 0.92 2.07 -5.69
N VAL A 68 1.45 3.04 -4.93
CA VAL A 68 2.88 3.16 -4.66
C VAL A 68 3.39 1.94 -3.90
N TRP A 69 2.61 1.45 -2.92
CA TRP A 69 2.95 0.28 -2.13
C TRP A 69 3.00 -0.99 -2.97
N LEU A 70 1.99 -1.25 -3.79
CA LEU A 70 1.94 -2.41 -4.68
C LEU A 70 3.10 -2.40 -5.69
N SER A 71 3.37 -1.23 -6.29
CA SER A 71 4.48 -1.07 -7.25
C SER A 71 5.83 -1.38 -6.61
N ASN A 72 6.05 -0.94 -5.37
CA ASN A 72 7.28 -1.21 -4.63
C ASN A 72 7.37 -2.67 -4.14
N LEU A 73 6.23 -3.28 -3.82
CA LEU A 73 6.17 -4.69 -3.45
C LEU A 73 6.61 -5.58 -4.63
N LEU A 74 6.13 -5.28 -5.83
CA LEU A 74 6.59 -5.94 -7.07
C LEU A 74 8.08 -5.73 -7.31
N ALA A 75 8.60 -4.53 -7.09
CA ALA A 75 10.03 -4.25 -7.23
C ALA A 75 10.87 -5.06 -6.24
N TRP A 76 10.41 -5.20 -4.99
CA TRP A 76 11.08 -6.00 -3.99
C TRP A 76 11.07 -7.50 -4.31
N LEU A 77 9.91 -8.05 -4.69
CA LEU A 77 9.77 -9.47 -5.06
C LEU A 77 10.65 -9.84 -6.27
N THR A 78 10.78 -8.92 -7.23
CA THR A 78 11.64 -9.09 -8.41
C THR A 78 13.10 -8.69 -8.16
N ARG A 79 13.49 -8.47 -6.89
CA ARG A 79 14.86 -8.09 -6.46
C ARG A 79 15.42 -6.81 -7.08
N ARG A 80 14.55 -5.91 -7.56
CA ARG A 80 14.91 -4.57 -8.07
C ARG A 80 14.93 -3.50 -6.99
N ALA A 81 14.44 -3.81 -5.79
CA ALA A 81 14.46 -2.92 -4.63
C ALA A 81 14.71 -3.73 -3.34
N SER A 82 15.44 -3.16 -2.39
CA SER A 82 15.55 -3.72 -1.05
C SER A 82 14.33 -3.38 -0.20
N ALA A 83 14.12 -4.11 0.90
CA ALA A 83 13.11 -3.78 1.90
C ALA A 83 13.27 -2.36 2.48
N THR A 84 14.52 -1.88 2.56
CA THR A 84 14.86 -0.52 2.99
C THR A 84 14.43 0.50 1.94
N ASP A 85 14.63 0.22 0.65
CA ASP A 85 14.17 1.11 -0.43
C ASP A 85 12.66 1.24 -0.47
N VAL A 86 11.95 0.11 -0.29
CA VAL A 86 10.48 0.09 -0.19
C VAL A 86 10.02 0.99 0.96
N SER A 87 10.62 0.86 2.14
CA SER A 87 10.26 1.68 3.31
C SER A 87 10.50 3.16 3.03
N LYS A 88 11.67 3.53 2.51
CA LYS A 88 12.02 4.92 2.19
C LYS A 88 11.08 5.56 1.17
N ARG A 89 10.72 4.83 0.12
CA ARG A 89 9.82 5.34 -0.93
C ARG A 89 8.41 5.54 -0.42
N LEU A 90 7.93 4.66 0.45
CA LEU A 90 6.61 4.79 1.05
C LEU A 90 6.55 5.95 2.06
N ASP A 91 7.57 6.09 2.91
CA ASP A 91 7.66 7.22 3.83
C ASP A 91 7.72 8.55 3.07
N LEU A 92 8.45 8.59 1.94
CA LEU A 92 8.48 9.75 1.05
C LEU A 92 7.09 10.04 0.44
N ALA A 93 6.40 9.02 -0.07
CA ALA A 93 5.07 9.19 -0.66
C ALA A 93 4.05 9.71 0.37
N VAL A 94 4.07 9.16 1.58
CA VAL A 94 3.25 9.64 2.70
C VAL A 94 3.55 11.10 3.00
N ARG A 95 4.83 11.48 3.10
CA ARG A 95 5.23 12.86 3.39
C ARG A 95 4.79 13.83 2.29
N LEU A 96 4.91 13.44 1.01
CA LEU A 96 4.53 14.28 -0.12
C LEU A 96 3.01 14.49 -0.23
N LEU A 97 2.21 13.49 0.14
CA LEU A 97 0.75 13.52 -0.03
C LEU A 97 -0.01 14.05 1.18
N ILE A 98 0.52 13.84 2.39
CA ILE A 98 -0.10 14.31 3.63
C ILE A 98 0.49 15.66 4.07
N GLY A 99 1.71 15.98 3.65
CA GLY A 99 2.46 17.17 4.08
C GLY A 99 2.94 17.07 5.54
N ASP A 100 3.86 17.96 5.91
CA ASP A 100 4.13 18.23 7.33
C ASP A 100 2.90 19.01 7.84
N GLN A 101 2.02 18.37 8.61
CA GLN A 101 0.82 19.00 9.21
C GLN A 101 1.14 20.14 10.22
N ASP A 102 2.38 20.62 10.29
CA ASP A 102 2.88 21.64 11.22
C ASP A 102 3.22 22.98 10.52
N SER A 103 2.58 23.29 9.40
CA SER A 103 2.71 24.61 8.75
C SER A 103 1.34 25.23 8.47
N ALA A 104 0.57 25.46 9.54
CA ALA A 104 -0.55 26.41 9.58
C ALA A 104 -0.72 26.93 11.01
#